data_AF-A0A3Q8VH84-F1
#
_entry.id   AF-A0A3Q8VH84-F1
#
_cell.length_a   1.000
_cell.length_b   1.000
_cell.length_c   1.000
_cell.angle_alpha   90.00
_cell.angle_beta   90.00
_cell.angle_gamma   90.00
#
_symmetry.space_group_name_H-M   'P 1'
#
loop_
_entity.id
_entity.type
_entity.pdbx_description
1 polymer ?
#
loop_
_entity_poly.entity_id
_entity_poly.type
_entity_poly.pdbx_seq_one_letter_code
_entity_poly.pdbx_strand_id
1 'polypeptide(L)'
;MSRGSRTLTVLYAAAALWLSFCTVRTWGTVPLWTSLAMAVAALAPVTGVVRETVIAEERRAVAVLREREGRRAAWRDAAAAALAQVEVEAACCERWWTSCATEHDSGCAHRTSWGTTA
;
A
#
# COMPACT_ATOMS: atom_id res chain seq x y z
N MET A 1 -10.65 -8.07 0.71
CA MET A 1 -10.85 -9.25 1.57
C MET A 1 -10.43 -10.48 0.78
N SER A 2 -9.50 -11.28 1.27
CA SER A 2 -9.16 -12.54 0.62
C SER A 2 -10.38 -13.48 0.64
N ARG A 3 -10.49 -14.39 -0.33
CA ARG A 3 -11.63 -15.33 -0.37
C ARG A 3 -11.73 -16.15 0.94
N GLY A 4 -10.59 -16.51 1.53
CA GLY A 4 -10.53 -17.22 2.80
C GLY A 4 -11.08 -16.44 4.00
N SER A 5 -10.83 -15.13 4.08
CA SER A 5 -11.38 -14.24 5.12
C SER A 5 -12.92 -14.18 5.08
N ARG A 6 -13.49 -14.11 3.87
CA ARG A 6 -14.94 -14.17 3.67
C ARG A 6 -15.52 -15.51 4.12
N THR A 7 -14.90 -16.61 3.72
CA THR A 7 -15.36 -17.95 4.11
C THR A 7 -15.36 -18.14 5.62
N LEU A 8 -14.29 -17.69 6.31
CA LEU A 8 -14.21 -17.75 7.77
C LEU A 8 -15.28 -16.89 8.45
N THR A 9 -15.54 -15.69 7.94
CA THR A 9 -16.59 -14.80 8.47
C THR A 9 -17.99 -15.44 8.34
N VAL A 10 -18.28 -16.04 7.18
CA VAL A 10 -19.56 -16.74 6.94
C VAL A 10 -19.68 -17.95 7.87
N LEU A 11 -18.60 -18.73 8.03
CA LEU A 11 -18.60 -19.91 8.89
C LEU A 11 -18.77 -19.54 10.37
N TYR A 12 -18.14 -18.45 10.81
CA TYR A 12 -18.30 -17.89 12.14
C TYR A 12 -19.72 -17.35 12.40
N ALA A 13 -20.32 -16.64 11.44
CA ALA A 13 -21.70 -16.20 11.53
C ALA A 13 -22.69 -17.37 11.58
N ALA A 14 -22.47 -18.40 10.75
CA ALA A 14 -23.28 -19.62 10.74
C ALA A 14 -23.19 -20.37 12.07
N ALA A 15 -22.00 -20.51 12.64
CA ALA A 15 -21.80 -21.14 13.94
C ALA A 15 -22.47 -20.35 15.07
N ALA A 16 -22.36 -19.01 15.08
CA ALA A 16 -23.02 -18.17 16.08
C ALA A 16 -24.56 -18.28 16.00
N LEU A 17 -25.12 -18.23 14.79
CA LEU A 17 -26.56 -18.41 14.55
C LEU A 17 -27.03 -19.79 14.99
N TRP A 18 -26.27 -20.84 14.67
CA TRP A 18 -26.60 -22.20 15.07
C TRP A 18 -26.57 -22.38 16.60
N LEU A 19 -25.54 -21.87 17.27
CA LEU A 19 -25.43 -21.91 18.74
C LEU A 19 -26.57 -21.15 19.41
N SER A 20 -26.92 -19.96 18.89
CA SER A 20 -28.06 -19.17 19.36
C SER A 20 -29.40 -19.86 19.12
N PHE A 21 -29.55 -20.59 18.01
CA PHE A 21 -30.74 -21.38 17.74
C PHE A 21 -30.85 -22.55 18.72
N CYS A 22 -29.74 -23.25 18.99
CA CYS A 22 -29.70 -24.32 19.97
C CYS A 22 -30.09 -23.82 21.37
N THR A 23 -29.54 -22.70 21.86
CA THR A 23 -29.88 -22.16 23.19
C THR A 23 -31.36 -21.80 23.32
N VAL A 24 -31.97 -21.20 22.29
CA VAL A 24 -33.42 -20.90 22.31
C VAL A 24 -34.25 -22.18 22.33
N ARG A 25 -33.86 -23.20 21.56
CA ARG A 25 -34.58 -24.48 21.49
C ARG A 25 -34.45 -25.32 22.75
N THR A 26 -33.36 -25.16 23.48
CA THR A 26 -33.07 -25.94 24.69
C THR A 26 -33.46 -25.21 25.98
N TRP A 27 -34.01 -24.00 25.86
CA TRP A 27 -34.44 -23.20 26.99
C TRP A 27 -35.55 -23.91 27.78
N GLY A 28 -35.30 -24.13 29.07
CA GLY A 28 -36.24 -24.80 29.98
C GLY A 28 -36.25 -26.32 29.91
N THR A 29 -35.51 -26.95 28.98
CA THR A 29 -35.38 -28.42 28.89
C THR A 29 -34.04 -28.96 29.39
N VAL A 30 -32.99 -28.12 29.43
CA VAL A 30 -31.65 -28.49 29.91
C VAL A 30 -31.12 -27.50 30.95
N PRO A 31 -30.17 -27.95 31.81
CA PRO A 31 -29.57 -27.11 32.83
C PRO A 31 -28.93 -25.83 32.25
N LEU A 32 -29.21 -24.71 32.91
CA LEU A 32 -28.81 -23.34 32.54
C LEU A 32 -27.32 -23.18 32.16
N TRP A 33 -26.43 -23.96 32.78
CA TRP A 33 -25.00 -23.92 32.51
C TRP A 33 -24.67 -24.23 31.03
N THR A 34 -25.43 -25.15 30.40
CA THR A 34 -25.21 -25.53 28.99
C THR A 34 -25.58 -24.39 28.04
N SER A 35 -26.63 -23.63 28.37
CA SER A 35 -27.02 -22.45 27.60
C SER A 35 -26.00 -21.32 27.72
N LEU A 36 -25.43 -21.13 28.92
CA LEU A 36 -24.33 -20.21 29.16
C LEU A 36 -23.06 -20.62 28.39
N ALA A 37 -22.70 -21.90 28.39
CA ALA A 37 -21.54 -22.39 27.65
C ALA A 37 -21.66 -22.14 26.14
N MET A 38 -22.85 -22.34 25.57
CA MET A 38 -23.13 -22.08 24.15
C MET A 38 -23.09 -20.57 23.84
N ALA A 39 -23.60 -19.73 24.74
CA ALA A 39 -23.53 -18.27 24.61
C ALA A 39 -22.07 -17.77 24.64
N VAL A 40 -21.24 -18.30 25.55
CA VAL A 40 -19.80 -18.01 25.61
C VAL A 40 -19.09 -18.50 24.36
N ALA A 41 -19.43 -19.70 23.86
CA ALA A 41 -18.86 -20.23 22.62
C ALA A 41 -19.18 -19.35 21.41
N ALA A 42 -20.34 -18.66 21.39
CA ALA A 42 -20.69 -17.71 20.35
C ALA A 42 -19.83 -16.43 20.35
N LEU A 43 -19.04 -16.14 21.41
CA LEU A 43 -18.09 -15.02 21.41
C LEU A 43 -16.83 -15.30 20.59
N ALA A 44 -16.42 -16.57 20.47
CA ALA A 44 -15.26 -16.96 19.66
C ALA A 44 -15.36 -16.54 18.18
N PRO A 45 -16.48 -16.77 17.45
CA PRO A 45 -16.63 -16.27 16.09
C PRO A 45 -16.64 -14.74 16.01
N VAL A 46 -17.26 -14.05 16.96
CA VAL A 46 -17.31 -12.58 16.99
C VAL A 46 -15.92 -11.98 17.15
N THR A 47 -15.12 -12.51 18.08
CA THR A 47 -13.73 -12.07 18.28
C THR A 47 -12.85 -12.36 17.06
N GLY A 48 -13.10 -13.48 16.35
CA GLY A 48 -12.44 -13.79 15.09
C GLY A 48 -12.71 -12.75 14.00
N VAL A 49 -13.97 -12.34 13.84
CA VAL A 49 -14.34 -11.29 12.86
C VAL A 49 -13.72 -9.94 13.22
N VAL A 50 -13.78 -9.54 14.49
CA VAL A 50 -13.17 -8.27 14.95
C VAL A 50 -11.65 -8.27 14.73
N ARG A 51 -10.97 -9.39 14.99
CA ARG A 51 -9.52 -9.48 14.71
C ARG A 51 -9.23 -9.32 13.22
N GLU A 52 -10.00 -9.97 12.35
CA GLU A 52 -9.78 -9.87 10.91
C GLU A 52 -10.04 -8.46 10.38
N THR A 53 -11.04 -7.74 10.92
CA THR A 53 -11.30 -6.35 10.51
C THR A 53 -10.17 -5.41 10.94
N VAL A 54 -9.65 -5.57 12.15
CA VAL A 54 -8.51 -4.78 12.64
C VAL A 54 -7.26 -5.06 11.81
N ILE A 55 -6.93 -6.33 11.54
CA ILE A 55 -5.77 -6.71 10.72
C ILE A 55 -5.91 -6.17 9.29
N ALA A 56 -7.12 -6.22 8.73
CA ALA A 56 -7.36 -5.67 7.40
C ALA A 56 -7.15 -4.15 7.35
N GLU A 57 -7.52 -3.43 8.42
CA GLU A 57 -7.35 -1.99 8.51
C GLU A 57 -5.88 -1.60 8.70
N GLU A 58 -5.15 -2.30 9.58
CA GLU A 58 -3.71 -2.11 9.76
C GLU A 58 -2.94 -2.32 8.44
N ARG A 59 -3.28 -3.37 7.68
CA ARG A 59 -2.66 -3.63 6.37
C ARG A 59 -2.93 -2.52 5.36
N ARG A 60 -4.14 -1.94 5.36
CA ARG A 60 -4.47 -0.79 4.49
C ARG A 60 -3.68 0.44 4.91
N ALA A 61 -3.60 0.72 6.20
CA ALA A 61 -2.83 1.85 6.72
C ALA A 61 -1.34 1.75 6.33
N VAL A 62 -0.74 0.56 6.49
CA VAL A 62 0.65 0.31 6.08
C VAL A 62 0.82 0.46 4.56
N ALA A 63 -0.12 -0.06 3.75
CA ALA A 63 -0.05 0.10 2.28
C ALA A 63 -0.08 1.57 1.86
N VAL A 64 -0.93 2.39 2.48
CA VAL A 64 -1.00 3.83 2.20
C VAL A 64 0.30 4.55 2.59
N LEU A 65 0.90 4.18 3.73
CA LEU A 65 2.19 4.74 4.15
C LEU A 65 3.30 4.38 3.15
N ARG A 66 3.37 3.11 2.74
CA ARG A 66 4.34 2.63 1.73
C ARG A 66 4.19 3.35 0.38
N GLU A 67 2.97 3.57 -0.08
CA GLU A 67 2.72 4.31 -1.32
C GLU A 67 3.18 5.78 -1.20
N ARG A 68 2.96 6.43 -0.05
CA ARG A 68 3.43 7.79 0.21
C ARG A 68 4.96 7.86 0.25
N GLU A 69 5.61 6.90 0.90
CA GLU A 69 7.07 6.78 0.94
C GLU A 69 7.64 6.56 -0.47
N GLY A 70 7.03 5.67 -1.25
CA GLY A 70 7.42 5.41 -2.64
C GLY A 70 7.34 6.66 -3.52
N ARG A 71 6.25 7.43 -3.41
CA ARG A 71 6.12 8.71 -4.12
C ARG A 71 7.18 9.74 -3.70
N ARG A 72 7.48 9.83 -2.41
CA ARG A 72 8.55 10.72 -1.91
C ARG A 72 9.94 10.29 -2.37
N ALA A 73 10.19 8.98 -2.47
CA ALA A 73 11.44 8.46 -3.03
C ALA A 73 11.56 8.81 -4.51
N ALA A 74 10.53 8.51 -5.31
CA ALA A 74 10.51 8.83 -6.74
C ALA A 74 10.70 10.33 -7.01
N TRP A 75 10.08 11.21 -6.20
CA TRP A 75 10.29 12.65 -6.33
C TRP A 75 11.74 13.07 -6.02
N ARG A 76 12.37 12.47 -4.99
CA ARG A 76 13.78 12.74 -4.67
C ARG A 76 14.71 12.27 -5.78
N ASP A 77 14.43 11.11 -6.36
CA ASP A 77 15.23 10.56 -7.47
C ASP A 77 15.11 11.46 -8.71
N ALA A 78 13.90 11.93 -9.02
CA ALA A 78 13.67 12.88 -10.11
C ALA A 78 14.37 14.22 -9.87
N ALA A 79 14.33 14.75 -8.63
CA ALA A 79 15.03 15.98 -8.27
C ALA A 79 16.55 15.82 -8.37
N ALA A 80 17.10 14.68 -7.92
CA ALA A 80 18.52 14.38 -8.04
C ALA A 80 18.96 14.25 -9.50
N ALA A 81 18.15 13.59 -10.34
CA ALA A 81 18.40 13.48 -11.77
C ALA A 81 18.38 14.85 -12.47
N ALA A 82 17.44 15.73 -12.11
CA ALA A 82 17.39 17.09 -12.65
C ALA A 82 18.62 17.91 -12.27
N LEU A 83 19.09 17.82 -11.02
CA LEU A 83 20.33 18.49 -10.59
C LEU A 83 21.55 17.94 -11.34
N ALA A 84 21.66 16.62 -11.45
CA ALA A 84 22.75 15.98 -12.20
C ALA A 84 22.75 16.43 -13.67
N GLN A 85 21.58 16.55 -14.30
CA GLN A 85 21.45 17.03 -15.68
C GLN A 85 21.98 18.46 -15.84
N VAL A 86 21.65 19.37 -14.91
CA VAL A 86 22.12 20.76 -14.94
C VAL A 86 23.66 20.82 -14.84
N GLU A 87 24.26 20.03 -13.95
CA GLU A 87 25.71 19.97 -13.80
C GLU A 87 26.41 19.40 -15.06
N VAL A 88 25.82 18.37 -15.67
CA VAL A 88 26.33 17.80 -16.94
C VAL A 88 26.25 18.82 -18.07
N GLU A 89 25.16 19.58 -18.16
CA GLU A 89 25.00 20.63 -19.17
C GLU A 89 25.99 21.78 -18.95
N ALA A 90 26.22 22.20 -17.71
CA ALA A 90 27.21 23.23 -17.39
C ALA A 90 28.64 22.80 -17.79
N ALA A 91 29.05 21.58 -17.41
CA ALA A 91 30.35 21.03 -17.79
C ALA A 91 30.50 20.90 -19.32
N CYS A 92 29.42 20.58 -20.03
CA CYS A 92 29.39 20.55 -21.48
C CYS A 92 29.70 21.93 -22.09
N CYS A 93 29.02 22.98 -21.60
CA CYS A 93 29.25 24.35 -22.06
C CYS A 93 30.65 24.87 -21.72
N GLU A 94 31.19 24.52 -20.55
CA GLU A 94 32.57 24.84 -20.18
C GLU A 94 33.58 24.18 -21.12
N ARG A 95 33.39 22.89 -21.46
CA ARG A 95 34.22 22.19 -22.44
C ARG A 95 34.13 22.81 -23.83
N TRP A 96 32.92 23.19 -24.26
CA TRP A 96 32.73 23.88 -25.53
C TRP A 96 33.50 25.20 -25.60
N TRP A 97 33.41 26.02 -24.55
CA TRP A 97 34.14 27.29 -24.47
C TRP A 97 35.67 27.09 -24.51
N THR A 98 36.17 26.15 -23.70
CA THR A 98 37.61 25.87 -23.60
C THR A 98 38.21 25.19 -24.83
N SER A 99 37.38 24.48 -25.61
CA SER A 99 37.76 23.87 -26.90
C SER A 99 37.64 24.83 -28.08
N CYS A 100 37.55 26.14 -27.86
CA CYS A 100 37.35 27.15 -28.92
C CYS A 100 36.15 26.81 -29.82
N ALA A 101 35.04 26.42 -29.20
CA ALA A 101 33.77 26.08 -29.84
C ALA A 101 33.75 24.81 -30.70
N THR A 102 34.69 23.88 -30.54
CA THR A 102 34.78 22.66 -31.35
C THR A 102 34.08 21.44 -30.75
N GLU A 103 34.03 21.31 -29.41
CA GLU A 103 33.44 20.16 -28.73
C GLU A 103 32.19 20.52 -27.94
N HIS A 104 31.01 20.41 -28.58
CA HIS A 104 29.71 20.59 -27.93
C HIS A 104 28.83 19.35 -28.10
N ASP A 105 28.26 18.83 -27.02
CA ASP A 105 27.32 17.71 -27.09
C ASP A 105 26.11 18.08 -27.96
N SER A 106 25.64 17.13 -28.78
CA SER A 106 24.45 17.30 -29.61
C SER A 106 23.15 17.32 -28.80
N GLY A 107 23.16 16.74 -27.60
CA GLY A 107 22.02 16.71 -26.69
C GLY A 107 21.92 17.90 -25.72
N CYS A 108 22.88 18.84 -25.72
CA CYS A 108 22.89 19.95 -24.76
C CYS A 108 21.73 20.93 -25.04
N ALA A 109 20.95 21.27 -24.00
CA ALA A 109 19.83 22.20 -24.11
C ALA A 109 20.26 23.64 -24.49
N HIS A 110 21.48 24.04 -24.12
CA HIS A 110 22.06 25.35 -24.46
C HIS A 110 22.68 25.40 -25.86
N ARG A 111 22.66 24.29 -26.60
CA ARG A 111 23.07 24.28 -28.02
C ARG A 111 22.05 25.06 -28.83
N THR A 112 22.25 26.38 -28.91
CA THR A 112 21.63 27.17 -29.97
C THR A 112 22.17 26.65 -31.30
N SER A 113 21.28 26.28 -32.22
CA SER A 113 21.64 25.97 -33.61
C SER A 113 22.13 27.25 -34.28
N TRP A 114 23.35 27.67 -33.94
CA TRP A 114 24.03 28.69 -34.70
C TRP A 114 24.30 28.09 -36.07
N GLY A 115 23.68 28.71 -37.07
CA GLY A 115 23.59 28.21 -38.42
C GLY A 115 24.96 27.86 -38.98
N THR A 116 24.96 26.76 -39.71
CA THR A 116 25.78 26.57 -40.90
C THR A 116 25.76 27.86 -41.73
N THR A 117 26.74 28.74 -41.53
CA THR A 117 27.05 29.79 -42.49
C THR A 117 28.42 29.51 -43.06
N ALA A 118 28.38 28.99 -44.29
CA ALA A 118 29.37 29.03 -45.37
C ALA A 118 30.78 28.51 -45.07
#